data_AF-A0A3D0F5E8-F1
#
_entry.id   AF-A0A3D0F5E8-F1
#
_cell.length_a   1.000
_cell.length_b   1.000
_cell.length_c   1.000
_cell.angle_alpha   90.00
_cell.angle_beta   90.00
_cell.angle_gamma   90.00
#
_symmetry.space_group_name_H-M   'P 1'
#
loop_
_entity.id
_entity.type
_entity.pdbx_description
1 polymer ?
#
loop_
_entity_poly.entity_id
_entity_poly.type
_entity_poly.pdbx_seq_one_letter_code
_entity_poly.pdbx_strand_id
1 'polypeptide(L)'
;MKKILYNYVFYPLAVFTGALTLLLSGCEKDEIPSGEVTPVIPVVSSMDPANVLVTMADCGGEVTDDGGGEITARGVVWGTTPLPTVDLTTKTNEGSGTGKFVSKVTGLLPGTTYYFRAYATNSAGTGYGGVTSKNFVTRPFPPGITGLVADASGNFYQTVVIGTRTWMVENLKTTKFRDGTNITNVSDDSQWGLLTTAAYCNYRNEVKNGDIYGRLYNWHSVNDAKGLCPAGWHVPTDVEWTALMDYAGGRTVAGGKLKQSGSTHWYGANVFGTNEFGFTAMPGDFRPSNGIYVYHLFNSCYFWTSTPVSPTSTTAYYNWLPYSDKIVTRASTDKKTGYSVRCIKDI
;
A
#
# COMPACT_ATOMS: atom_id res chain seq x y z
N MET A 1 -22.36 -86.24 2.57
CA MET A 1 -22.94 -85.44 3.66
C MET A 1 -23.82 -84.33 3.06
N LYS A 2 -25.11 -84.35 3.44
CA LYS A 2 -26.21 -83.35 3.40
C LYS A 2 -26.15 -82.24 2.32
N LYS A 3 -26.92 -82.22 1.22
CA LYS A 3 -28.39 -82.29 0.91
C LYS A 3 -29.20 -80.99 1.14
N ILE A 4 -29.73 -80.51 0.00
CA ILE A 4 -30.70 -79.45 -0.33
C ILE A 4 -32.15 -79.88 0.06
N LEU A 5 -33.04 -78.94 0.42
CA LEU A 5 -34.53 -79.01 0.41
C LEU A 5 -35.07 -77.54 0.42
N TYR A 6 -35.81 -77.00 -0.57
CA TYR A 6 -37.19 -77.19 -1.10
C TYR A 6 -38.26 -76.22 -0.54
N ASN A 7 -38.96 -75.57 -1.49
CA ASN A 7 -40.07 -74.60 -1.41
C ASN A 7 -41.30 -75.08 -0.61
N TYR A 8 -42.06 -74.11 -0.05
CA TYR A 8 -43.53 -74.17 0.01
C TYR A 8 -44.16 -72.77 -0.12
N VAL A 9 -45.18 -72.69 -0.97
CA VAL A 9 -46.09 -71.56 -1.22
C VAL A 9 -47.32 -71.69 -0.31
N PHE A 10 -47.83 -70.57 0.23
CA PHE A 10 -49.14 -70.50 0.90
C PHE A 10 -49.86 -69.18 0.53
N TYR A 11 -51.11 -69.31 0.08
CA TYR A 11 -52.20 -68.32 0.12
C TYR A 11 -53.34 -68.98 0.93
N PRO A 12 -54.17 -68.27 1.73
CA PRO A 12 -55.39 -67.66 1.16
C PRO A 12 -56.04 -66.45 1.91
N LEU A 13 -56.97 -65.81 1.18
CA LEU A 13 -58.27 -65.15 1.50
C LEU A 13 -58.51 -64.26 2.75
N ALA A 14 -58.69 -62.96 2.45
CA ALA A 14 -59.81 -62.02 2.73
C ALA A 14 -60.65 -62.05 4.02
N VAL A 15 -60.76 -60.89 4.69
CA VAL A 15 -62.00 -60.39 5.34
C VAL A 15 -62.13 -58.87 5.16
N PHE A 16 -63.34 -58.46 4.77
CA PHE A 16 -63.85 -57.11 4.51
C PHE A 16 -64.13 -56.35 5.83
N THR A 17 -63.69 -55.10 5.97
CA THR A 17 -64.30 -54.11 6.88
C THR A 17 -64.42 -52.77 6.16
N GLY A 18 -65.67 -52.38 5.89
CA GLY A 18 -65.98 -51.04 5.39
C GLY A 18 -65.88 -50.00 6.51
N ALA A 19 -65.26 -48.86 6.22
CA ALA A 19 -65.30 -47.70 7.07
C ALA A 19 -65.70 -46.46 6.24
N LEU A 20 -66.76 -45.83 6.74
CA LEU A 20 -67.46 -44.63 6.34
C LEU A 20 -66.52 -43.45 6.03
N THR A 21 -66.51 -42.98 4.78
CA THR A 21 -65.82 -41.75 4.37
C THR A 21 -66.64 -40.52 4.75
N LEU A 22 -66.24 -39.83 5.83
CA LEU A 22 -66.66 -38.45 6.09
C LEU A 22 -65.91 -37.51 5.14
N LEU A 23 -66.65 -36.81 4.27
CA LEU A 23 -66.15 -35.67 3.50
C LEU A 23 -66.05 -34.45 4.43
N LEU A 24 -64.85 -34.17 4.93
CA LEU A 24 -64.50 -32.85 5.47
C LEU A 24 -63.91 -32.04 4.32
N SER A 25 -64.64 -31.02 3.85
CA SER A 25 -64.09 -30.00 2.95
C SER A 25 -63.07 -29.18 3.73
N GLY A 26 -61.80 -29.53 3.61
CA GLY A 26 -60.70 -28.66 4.00
C GLY A 26 -60.70 -27.45 3.07
N CYS A 27 -60.89 -26.26 3.63
CA CYS A 27 -60.67 -25.01 2.94
C CYS A 27 -59.15 -24.93 2.69
N GLU A 28 -58.74 -25.18 1.45
CA GLU A 28 -57.36 -24.94 1.01
C GLU A 28 -57.15 -23.42 1.11
N LYS A 29 -56.35 -23.00 2.08
CA LYS A 29 -55.95 -21.61 2.17
C LYS A 29 -55.03 -21.38 0.98
N ASP A 30 -55.56 -20.75 -0.07
CA ASP A 30 -54.77 -20.29 -1.21
C ASP A 30 -53.52 -19.59 -0.66
N GLU A 31 -52.35 -20.19 -0.86
CA GLU A 31 -51.10 -19.46 -0.73
C GLU A 31 -51.15 -18.39 -1.82
N ILE A 32 -51.45 -17.15 -1.42
CA ILE A 32 -51.28 -15.97 -2.27
C ILE A 32 -49.85 -16.09 -2.81
N PRO A 33 -49.65 -16.16 -4.14
CA PRO A 33 -48.31 -16.17 -4.71
C PRO A 33 -47.61 -14.94 -4.14
N SER A 34 -46.50 -15.14 -3.43
CA SER A 34 -45.67 -14.02 -2.99
C SER A 34 -45.35 -13.24 -4.26
N GLY A 35 -45.95 -12.07 -4.43
CA GLY A 35 -45.76 -11.28 -5.65
C GLY A 35 -44.27 -11.08 -5.85
N GLU A 36 -43.73 -11.69 -6.90
CA GLU A 36 -42.32 -11.59 -7.22
C GLU A 36 -42.07 -10.13 -7.61
N VAL A 37 -41.54 -9.34 -6.67
CA VAL A 37 -41.25 -7.93 -6.91
C VAL A 37 -40.07 -7.90 -7.86
N THR A 38 -40.33 -7.53 -9.12
CA THR A 38 -39.26 -7.34 -10.11
C THR A 38 -38.32 -6.25 -9.60
N PRO A 39 -37.03 -6.55 -9.35
CA PRO A 39 -36.10 -5.56 -8.83
C PRO A 39 -35.98 -4.35 -9.75
N VAL A 40 -35.84 -3.17 -9.16
CA VAL A 40 -35.53 -1.91 -9.86
C VAL A 40 -34.17 -1.39 -9.42
N ILE A 41 -33.64 -0.41 -10.15
CA ILE A 41 -32.32 0.16 -9.85
C ILE A 41 -32.29 0.72 -8.42
N PRO A 42 -31.23 0.44 -7.62
CA PRO A 42 -31.12 0.94 -6.24
C PRO A 42 -31.13 2.47 -6.15
N VAL A 43 -31.64 3.00 -5.04
CA VAL A 43 -31.57 4.44 -4.73
C VAL A 43 -30.38 4.70 -3.81
N VAL A 44 -29.50 5.57 -4.25
CA VAL A 44 -28.26 5.92 -3.56
C VAL A 44 -28.18 7.43 -3.39
N SER A 45 -27.55 7.90 -2.32
CA SER A 45 -27.15 9.28 -2.13
C SER A 45 -25.64 9.39 -1.92
N SER A 46 -25.00 10.43 -2.47
CA SER A 46 -23.58 10.71 -2.22
C SER A 46 -23.45 11.68 -1.05
N MET A 47 -22.56 11.37 -0.10
CA MET A 47 -22.22 12.26 1.02
C MET A 47 -21.13 13.26 0.61
N ASP A 48 -20.96 14.33 1.40
CA ASP A 48 -19.84 15.25 1.19
C ASP A 48 -18.50 14.58 1.55
N PRO A 49 -17.42 14.89 0.80
CA PRO A 49 -16.11 14.32 1.05
C PRO A 49 -15.50 14.86 2.35
N ALA A 50 -14.72 14.02 3.02
CA ALA A 50 -14.00 14.35 4.25
C ALA A 50 -12.53 13.94 4.12
N ASN A 51 -11.69 14.42 5.05
CA ASN A 51 -10.27 14.06 5.12
C ASN A 51 -9.54 14.16 3.77
N VAL A 52 -9.80 15.25 3.03
CA VAL A 52 -9.18 15.49 1.73
C VAL A 52 -7.71 15.83 1.92
N LEU A 53 -6.84 14.92 1.53
CA LEU A 53 -5.39 15.00 1.61
C LEU A 53 -4.79 15.24 0.22
N VAL A 54 -3.47 15.12 0.12
CA VAL A 54 -2.71 15.34 -1.13
C VAL A 54 -3.02 14.25 -2.17
N THR A 55 -3.18 13.00 -1.73
CA THR A 55 -3.33 11.82 -2.61
C THR A 55 -4.52 10.92 -2.26
N MET A 56 -5.34 11.33 -1.30
CA MET A 56 -6.50 10.56 -0.86
C MET A 56 -7.60 11.44 -0.30
N ALA A 57 -8.81 10.90 -0.25
CA ALA A 57 -9.95 11.48 0.44
C ALA A 57 -10.85 10.35 0.97
N ASP A 58 -11.59 10.63 2.05
CA ASP A 58 -12.70 9.78 2.45
C ASP A 58 -13.96 10.29 1.74
N CYS A 59 -14.56 9.43 0.93
CA CYS A 59 -15.83 9.69 0.25
C CYS A 59 -16.87 8.68 0.73
N GLY A 60 -18.13 8.82 0.34
CA GLY A 60 -19.12 7.83 0.75
C GLY A 60 -20.52 8.12 0.24
N GLY A 61 -21.44 7.31 0.72
CA GLY A 61 -22.84 7.40 0.37
C GLY A 61 -23.73 6.58 1.28
N GLU A 62 -25.00 6.59 0.94
CA GLU A 62 -26.02 5.79 1.60
C GLU A 62 -26.87 5.13 0.53
N VAL A 63 -27.01 3.81 0.62
CA VAL A 63 -28.00 3.07 -0.16
C VAL A 63 -29.30 3.12 0.64
N THR A 64 -30.24 3.96 0.21
CA THR A 64 -31.50 4.22 0.93
C THR A 64 -32.59 3.23 0.55
N ASP A 65 -32.49 2.63 -0.63
CA ASP A 65 -33.44 1.63 -1.14
C ASP A 65 -32.67 0.66 -2.04
N ASP A 66 -32.87 -0.64 -1.85
CA ASP A 66 -32.28 -1.69 -2.68
C ASP A 66 -33.10 -2.00 -3.93
N GLY A 67 -34.26 -1.35 -4.09
CA GLY A 67 -35.15 -1.55 -5.22
C GLY A 67 -35.78 -2.93 -5.26
N GLY A 68 -35.86 -3.64 -4.11
CA GLY A 68 -36.43 -4.98 -4.02
C GLY A 68 -35.50 -6.10 -4.51
N GLY A 69 -34.22 -5.80 -4.79
CA GLY A 69 -33.21 -6.79 -5.16
C GLY A 69 -31.96 -6.69 -4.31
N GLU A 70 -31.32 -7.82 -4.00
CA GLU A 70 -30.11 -7.83 -3.18
C GLU A 70 -28.99 -6.98 -3.80
N ILE A 71 -28.42 -6.07 -3.00
CA ILE A 71 -27.24 -5.31 -3.39
C ILE A 71 -26.03 -6.23 -3.43
N THR A 72 -25.43 -6.41 -4.60
CA THR A 72 -24.24 -7.24 -4.83
C THR A 72 -22.93 -6.47 -4.72
N ALA A 73 -22.96 -5.15 -4.90
CA ALA A 73 -21.81 -4.27 -4.73
C ALA A 73 -22.25 -2.83 -4.43
N ARG A 74 -21.51 -2.14 -3.56
CA ARG A 74 -21.65 -0.70 -3.31
C ARG A 74 -20.30 -0.05 -3.10
N GLY A 75 -20.19 1.24 -3.35
CA GLY A 75 -18.93 1.95 -3.17
C GLY A 75 -18.96 3.35 -3.76
N VAL A 76 -17.80 3.89 -4.07
CA VAL A 76 -17.62 5.18 -4.73
C VAL A 76 -16.87 4.97 -6.03
N VAL A 77 -17.32 5.64 -7.09
CA VAL A 77 -16.60 5.76 -8.36
C VAL A 77 -16.19 7.21 -8.58
N TRP A 78 -14.95 7.44 -9.02
CA TRP A 78 -14.40 8.79 -9.18
C TRP A 78 -13.59 8.96 -10.47
N GLY A 79 -13.49 10.21 -10.92
CA GLY A 79 -12.71 10.61 -12.10
C GLY A 79 -12.44 12.11 -12.10
N THR A 80 -11.70 12.60 -13.09
CA THR A 80 -11.45 14.04 -13.27
C THR A 80 -12.51 14.72 -14.15
N THR A 81 -13.47 13.96 -14.66
CA THR A 81 -14.65 14.44 -15.40
C THR A 81 -15.92 14.24 -14.58
N PRO A 82 -16.92 15.14 -14.69
CA PRO A 82 -18.21 14.97 -14.04
C PRO A 82 -18.91 13.66 -14.41
N LEU A 83 -19.82 13.21 -13.53
CA LEU A 83 -20.67 12.02 -13.71
C LEU A 83 -19.92 10.70 -13.96
N PRO A 84 -18.91 10.33 -13.14
CA PRO A 84 -18.22 9.05 -13.29
C PRO A 84 -19.18 7.86 -13.11
N THR A 85 -18.96 6.80 -13.88
CA THR A 85 -19.70 5.52 -13.86
C THR A 85 -18.79 4.37 -13.45
N VAL A 86 -19.38 3.25 -13.00
CA VAL A 86 -18.63 2.05 -12.57
C VAL A 86 -17.80 1.38 -13.66
N ASP A 87 -17.89 1.84 -14.91
CA ASP A 87 -17.01 1.42 -16.02
C ASP A 87 -15.56 1.86 -15.79
N LEU A 88 -15.34 2.90 -14.99
CA LEU A 88 -14.00 3.31 -14.59
C LEU A 88 -13.34 2.28 -13.67
N THR A 89 -12.02 2.16 -13.80
CA THR A 89 -11.20 1.33 -12.89
C THR A 89 -11.06 1.96 -11.51
N THR A 90 -11.21 3.28 -11.41
CA THR A 90 -11.18 4.08 -10.19
C THR A 90 -12.50 3.98 -9.42
N LYS A 91 -12.70 2.85 -8.76
CA LYS A 91 -13.84 2.57 -7.89
C LYS A 91 -13.45 1.74 -6.66
N THR A 92 -14.20 1.90 -5.57
CA THR A 92 -14.13 1.03 -4.38
C THR A 92 -15.26 0.00 -4.40
N ASN A 93 -15.15 -1.04 -3.58
CA ASN A 93 -16.25 -1.98 -3.34
C ASN A 93 -16.31 -2.32 -1.84
N GLU A 94 -17.35 -1.83 -1.16
CA GLU A 94 -17.64 -2.04 0.26
C GLU A 94 -18.63 -3.21 0.49
N GLY A 95 -18.83 -4.06 -0.52
CA GLY A 95 -19.67 -5.24 -0.44
C GLY A 95 -21.15 -4.98 -0.65
N SER A 96 -22.00 -5.71 0.07
CA SER A 96 -23.45 -5.77 -0.11
C SER A 96 -24.22 -4.97 0.95
N GLY A 97 -25.55 -4.95 0.80
CA GLY A 97 -26.50 -4.40 1.77
C GLY A 97 -26.80 -2.91 1.63
N THR A 98 -27.80 -2.45 2.40
CA THR A 98 -28.24 -1.05 2.46
C THR A 98 -27.52 -0.27 3.56
N GLY A 99 -27.80 1.04 3.65
CA GLY A 99 -27.27 1.93 4.68
C GLY A 99 -26.02 2.70 4.26
N LYS A 100 -25.44 3.40 5.25
CA LYS A 100 -24.30 4.32 5.09
C LYS A 100 -22.99 3.56 4.94
N PHE A 101 -22.10 4.08 4.10
CA PHE A 101 -20.75 3.58 3.94
C PHE A 101 -19.76 4.72 3.65
N VAL A 102 -18.50 4.48 3.97
CA VAL A 102 -17.37 5.36 3.70
C VAL A 102 -16.31 4.56 2.95
N SER A 103 -15.77 5.14 1.88
CA SER A 103 -14.72 4.57 1.04
C SER A 103 -13.48 5.43 1.06
N LYS A 104 -12.32 4.78 1.18
CA LYS A 104 -11.01 5.43 1.03
C LYS A 104 -10.65 5.53 -0.45
N VAL A 105 -10.74 6.74 -0.98
CA VAL A 105 -10.30 7.06 -2.33
C VAL A 105 -8.82 7.37 -2.29
N THR A 106 -8.00 6.62 -3.02
CA THR A 106 -6.52 6.73 -3.00
C THR A 106 -5.95 6.87 -4.42
N GLY A 107 -4.65 7.13 -4.52
CA GLY A 107 -3.96 7.28 -5.82
C GLY A 107 -4.34 8.57 -6.56
N LEU A 108 -4.78 9.59 -5.83
CA LEU A 108 -5.17 10.88 -6.40
C LEU A 108 -3.97 11.75 -6.72
N LEU A 109 -4.08 12.57 -7.75
CA LEU A 109 -3.11 13.60 -8.06
C LEU A 109 -3.29 14.82 -7.13
N PRO A 110 -2.21 15.44 -6.63
CA PRO A 110 -2.25 16.67 -5.85
C PRO A 110 -2.86 17.86 -6.59
N GLY A 111 -3.47 18.79 -5.84
CA GLY A 111 -4.03 20.03 -6.38
C GLY A 111 -5.06 19.84 -7.51
N THR A 112 -5.66 18.65 -7.58
CA THR A 112 -6.48 18.21 -8.72
C THR A 112 -7.94 18.11 -8.29
N THR A 113 -8.84 18.57 -9.17
CA THR A 113 -10.28 18.43 -8.96
C THR A 113 -10.73 17.03 -9.36
N TYR A 114 -11.42 16.35 -8.44
CA TYR A 114 -12.05 15.05 -8.68
C TYR A 114 -13.56 15.16 -8.50
N TYR A 115 -14.28 14.45 -9.36
CA TYR A 115 -15.71 14.23 -9.28
C TYR A 115 -15.95 12.79 -8.84
N PHE A 116 -16.96 12.57 -8.00
CA PHE A 116 -17.32 11.23 -7.55
C PHE A 116 -18.83 11.05 -7.41
N ARG A 117 -19.23 9.78 -7.43
CA ARG A 117 -20.59 9.34 -7.07
C ARG A 117 -20.51 8.07 -6.24
N ALA A 118 -21.31 8.00 -5.18
CA ALA A 118 -21.65 6.74 -4.55
C ALA A 118 -22.43 5.87 -5.55
N TYR A 119 -22.28 4.55 -5.50
CA TYR A 119 -23.01 3.61 -6.33
C TYR A 119 -23.46 2.38 -5.54
N ALA A 120 -24.50 1.71 -6.03
CA ALA A 120 -24.92 0.39 -5.57
C ALA A 120 -25.49 -0.40 -6.76
N THR A 121 -25.24 -1.71 -6.80
CA THR A 121 -25.65 -2.60 -7.90
C THR A 121 -26.49 -3.75 -7.37
N ASN A 122 -27.61 -4.01 -8.02
CA ASN A 122 -28.42 -5.23 -7.83
C ASN A 122 -28.66 -5.90 -9.20
N SER A 123 -29.58 -6.86 -9.27
CA SER A 123 -29.93 -7.56 -10.52
C SER A 123 -30.57 -6.67 -11.59
N ALA A 124 -31.15 -5.52 -11.24
CA ALA A 124 -31.74 -4.57 -12.17
C ALA A 124 -30.73 -3.57 -12.76
N GLY A 125 -29.61 -3.36 -12.08
CA GLY A 125 -28.52 -2.50 -12.55
C GLY A 125 -27.85 -1.69 -11.44
N THR A 126 -27.11 -0.65 -11.84
CA THR A 126 -26.35 0.21 -10.93
C THR A 126 -27.04 1.56 -10.72
N GLY A 127 -27.40 1.84 -9.48
CA GLY A 127 -27.85 3.15 -9.01
C GLY A 127 -26.68 4.04 -8.62
N TYR A 128 -26.87 5.36 -8.72
CA TYR A 128 -25.84 6.35 -8.39
C TYR A 128 -26.36 7.46 -7.50
N GLY A 129 -25.48 7.98 -6.66
CA GLY A 129 -25.77 9.02 -5.70
C GLY A 129 -26.02 10.39 -6.32
N GLY A 130 -27.25 10.63 -6.78
CA GLY A 130 -27.73 11.88 -7.35
C GLY A 130 -27.57 12.02 -8.88
N VAL A 131 -28.29 12.98 -9.46
CA VAL A 131 -28.20 13.33 -10.91
C VAL A 131 -26.93 14.12 -11.26
N THR A 132 -26.29 14.74 -10.27
CA THR A 132 -25.00 15.43 -10.39
C THR A 132 -23.95 14.76 -9.51
N SER A 133 -22.69 14.74 -9.95
CA SER A 133 -21.57 14.30 -9.11
C SER A 133 -21.22 15.31 -8.02
N LYS A 134 -20.82 14.82 -6.85
CA LYS A 134 -20.08 15.62 -5.86
C LYS A 134 -18.64 15.81 -6.35
N ASN A 135 -17.93 16.80 -5.82
CA ASN A 135 -16.53 17.04 -6.16
C ASN A 135 -15.71 17.53 -4.96
N PHE A 136 -14.40 17.41 -5.07
CA PHE A 136 -13.42 18.00 -4.17
C PHE A 136 -12.12 18.30 -4.91
N VAL A 137 -11.27 19.11 -4.28
CA VAL A 137 -9.92 19.40 -4.77
C VAL A 137 -8.93 18.82 -3.77
N THR A 138 -8.03 17.94 -4.22
CA THR A 138 -6.94 17.45 -3.37
C THR A 138 -6.04 18.60 -2.95
N ARG A 139 -5.38 18.46 -1.80
CA ARG A 139 -4.43 19.48 -1.36
C ARG A 139 -3.26 19.55 -2.35
N PRO A 140 -2.74 20.75 -2.68
CA PRO A 140 -1.50 20.86 -3.44
C PRO A 140 -0.34 20.31 -2.61
N PHE A 141 0.78 20.09 -3.28
CA PHE A 141 2.02 19.77 -2.59
C PHE A 141 2.44 20.87 -1.62
N PRO A 142 3.05 20.52 -0.47
CA PRO A 142 3.79 21.48 0.35
C PRO A 142 4.89 22.17 -0.48
N PRO A 143 5.28 23.42 -0.13
CA PRO A 143 6.40 24.10 -0.79
C PRO A 143 7.67 23.23 -0.83
N GLY A 144 8.33 23.18 -1.98
CA GLY A 144 9.54 22.38 -2.22
C GLY A 144 9.27 20.96 -2.72
N ILE A 145 8.06 20.41 -2.59
CA ILE A 145 7.71 19.10 -3.14
C ILE A 145 7.25 19.26 -4.59
N THR A 146 7.84 18.48 -5.49
CA THR A 146 7.66 18.62 -6.94
C THR A 146 6.92 17.45 -7.57
N GLY A 147 6.67 16.36 -6.83
CA GLY A 147 6.03 15.18 -7.39
C GLY A 147 5.82 14.04 -6.40
N LEU A 148 5.27 12.95 -6.94
CA LEU A 148 5.12 11.66 -6.27
C LEU A 148 5.63 10.55 -7.16
N VAL A 149 6.08 9.47 -6.54
CA VAL A 149 6.42 8.22 -7.21
C VAL A 149 5.90 7.04 -6.38
N ALA A 150 5.42 6.00 -7.06
CA ALA A 150 5.01 4.75 -6.43
C ALA A 150 6.04 3.64 -6.70
N ASP A 151 6.30 2.79 -5.71
CA ASP A 151 7.09 1.56 -5.92
C ASP A 151 6.22 0.34 -6.23
N ALA A 152 6.87 -0.81 -6.49
CA ALA A 152 6.20 -2.07 -6.81
C ALA A 152 5.41 -2.69 -5.64
N SER A 153 5.60 -2.17 -4.41
CA SER A 153 4.85 -2.57 -3.22
C SER A 153 3.65 -1.66 -2.96
N GLY A 154 3.40 -0.65 -3.80
CA GLY A 154 2.31 0.31 -3.64
C GLY A 154 2.59 1.42 -2.64
N ASN A 155 3.85 1.61 -2.21
CA ASN A 155 4.21 2.75 -1.38
C ASN A 155 4.35 4.00 -2.25
N PHE A 156 3.82 5.13 -1.76
CA PHE A 156 4.02 6.44 -2.38
C PHE A 156 5.09 7.25 -1.64
N TYR A 157 5.92 7.96 -2.41
CA TYR A 157 7.00 8.81 -1.94
C TYR A 157 6.88 10.18 -2.57
N GLN A 158 7.04 11.23 -1.77
CA GLN A 158 7.19 12.58 -2.27
C GLN A 158 8.54 12.76 -2.94
N THR A 159 8.61 13.68 -3.90
CA THR A 159 9.85 13.96 -4.63
C THR A 159 10.15 15.45 -4.63
N VAL A 160 11.43 15.78 -4.72
CA VAL A 160 11.94 17.15 -4.78
C VAL A 160 13.04 17.25 -5.84
N VAL A 161 13.09 18.36 -6.55
CA VAL A 161 14.22 18.68 -7.44
C VAL A 161 15.33 19.34 -6.62
N ILE A 162 16.52 18.75 -6.64
CA ILE A 162 17.73 19.31 -6.01
C ILE A 162 18.83 19.33 -7.05
N GLY A 163 19.30 20.53 -7.40
CA GLY A 163 20.16 20.72 -8.57
C GLY A 163 19.45 20.29 -9.85
N THR A 164 20.05 19.37 -10.59
CA THR A 164 19.56 18.90 -11.90
C THR A 164 18.90 17.51 -11.82
N ARG A 165 18.58 17.03 -10.62
CA ARG A 165 18.04 15.68 -10.40
C ARG A 165 16.82 15.72 -9.50
N THR A 166 15.94 14.74 -9.67
CA THR A 166 14.79 14.54 -8.79
C THR A 166 15.14 13.48 -7.75
N TRP A 167 14.94 13.80 -6.47
CA TRP A 167 15.21 12.92 -5.33
C TRP A 167 13.92 12.54 -4.63
N MET A 168 13.86 11.32 -4.10
CA MET A 168 12.86 10.97 -3.10
C MET A 168 13.10 11.75 -1.80
N VAL A 169 12.01 12.15 -1.14
CA VAL A 169 12.01 12.84 0.16
C VAL A 169 12.01 11.87 1.33
N GLU A 170 11.38 10.72 1.18
CA GLU A 170 11.41 9.64 2.17
C GLU A 170 12.40 8.54 1.78
N ASN A 171 12.86 7.79 2.77
CA ASN A 171 13.65 6.59 2.54
C ASN A 171 12.77 5.50 1.92
N LEU A 172 13.35 4.68 1.05
CA LEU A 172 12.65 3.60 0.37
C LEU A 172 12.07 2.59 1.37
N LYS A 173 10.84 2.14 1.10
CA LYS A 173 10.02 1.23 1.90
C LYS A 173 9.59 -0.02 1.10
N THR A 174 10.11 -0.21 -0.10
CA THR A 174 9.69 -1.33 -0.94
C THR A 174 10.00 -2.69 -0.32
N THR A 175 9.11 -3.65 -0.55
CA THR A 175 9.26 -5.07 -0.19
C THR A 175 9.34 -5.95 -1.43
N LYS A 176 9.31 -5.33 -2.62
CA LYS A 176 9.35 -5.97 -3.92
C LYS A 176 10.35 -5.24 -4.81
N PHE A 177 11.01 -6.00 -5.67
CA PHE A 177 11.70 -5.41 -6.81
C PHE A 177 10.70 -4.85 -7.81
N ARG A 178 11.20 -4.04 -8.75
CA ARG A 178 10.39 -3.38 -9.79
C ARG A 178 9.59 -4.37 -10.65
N ASP A 179 10.12 -5.58 -10.86
CA ASP A 179 9.44 -6.66 -11.58
C ASP A 179 8.33 -7.36 -10.77
N GLY A 180 8.11 -6.95 -9.51
CA GLY A 180 7.12 -7.52 -8.60
C GLY A 180 7.65 -8.67 -7.74
N THR A 181 8.89 -9.13 -7.95
CA THR A 181 9.51 -10.20 -7.16
C THR A 181 9.68 -9.74 -5.71
N ASN A 182 9.24 -10.55 -4.75
CA ASN A 182 9.42 -10.25 -3.33
C ASN A 182 10.91 -10.23 -2.94
N ILE A 183 11.30 -9.24 -2.15
CA ILE A 183 12.60 -9.20 -1.47
C ILE A 183 12.43 -9.94 -0.14
N THR A 184 13.38 -10.80 0.23
CA THR A 184 13.28 -11.56 1.49
C THR A 184 13.46 -10.63 2.70
N ASN A 185 12.51 -10.67 3.65
CA ASN A 185 12.67 -10.02 4.95
C ASN A 185 13.46 -10.94 5.89
N VAL A 186 14.60 -10.48 6.41
CA VAL A 186 15.45 -11.27 7.30
C VAL A 186 15.66 -10.52 8.61
N SER A 187 14.94 -10.93 9.65
CA SER A 187 15.03 -10.33 10.99
C SER A 187 16.00 -11.05 11.92
N ASP A 188 16.35 -12.30 11.64
CA ASP A 188 17.30 -13.07 12.45
C ASP A 188 18.75 -12.60 12.24
N ASP A 189 19.47 -12.41 13.34
CA ASP A 189 20.83 -11.87 13.36
C ASP A 189 21.83 -12.84 12.73
N SER A 190 21.72 -14.13 13.04
CA SER A 190 22.63 -15.15 12.53
C SER A 190 22.42 -15.35 11.03
N GLN A 191 21.17 -15.38 10.57
CA GLN A 191 20.83 -15.49 9.15
C GLN A 191 21.30 -14.26 8.37
N TRP A 192 21.08 -13.04 8.90
CA TRP A 192 21.52 -11.82 8.23
C TRP A 192 23.03 -11.83 7.94
N GLY A 193 23.83 -12.25 8.93
CA GLY A 193 25.29 -12.30 8.81
C GLY A 193 25.80 -13.25 7.71
N LEU A 194 24.97 -14.18 7.25
CA LEU A 194 25.29 -15.19 6.24
C LEU A 194 24.77 -14.87 4.84
N LEU A 195 24.04 -13.76 4.67
CA LEU A 195 23.40 -13.44 3.40
C LEU A 195 24.41 -13.20 2.26
N THR A 196 24.14 -13.82 1.12
CA THR A 196 24.81 -13.54 -0.17
C THR A 196 23.83 -13.08 -1.23
N THR A 197 22.55 -12.96 -0.86
CA THR A 197 21.42 -12.61 -1.73
C THR A 197 20.72 -11.37 -1.22
N ALA A 198 19.84 -10.80 -2.05
CA ALA A 198 19.04 -9.64 -1.70
C ALA A 198 18.15 -9.88 -0.48
N ALA A 199 18.22 -8.96 0.48
CA ALA A 199 17.35 -8.93 1.64
C ALA A 199 17.04 -7.50 2.08
N TYR A 200 15.97 -7.38 2.85
CA TYR A 200 15.70 -6.19 3.65
C TYR A 200 15.35 -6.58 5.09
N CYS A 201 15.38 -5.61 5.99
CA CYS A 201 14.74 -5.69 7.30
C CYS A 201 14.14 -4.33 7.68
N ASN A 202 13.25 -4.33 8.67
CA ASN A 202 12.80 -3.09 9.30
C ASN A 202 13.80 -2.69 10.38
N TYR A 203 13.86 -1.40 10.71
CA TYR A 203 14.67 -0.95 11.84
C TYR A 203 14.23 -1.61 13.14
N ARG A 204 15.21 -2.16 13.87
CA ARG A 204 14.99 -2.98 15.08
C ARG A 204 14.05 -4.17 14.86
N ASN A 205 13.87 -4.59 13.61
CA ASN A 205 12.91 -5.61 13.19
C ASN A 205 11.43 -5.28 13.50
N GLU A 206 11.10 -4.00 13.69
CA GLU A 206 9.73 -3.56 13.99
C GLU A 206 9.04 -2.98 12.74
N VAL A 207 7.86 -3.50 12.40
CA VAL A 207 7.09 -3.05 11.22
C VAL A 207 6.81 -1.54 11.25
N LYS A 208 6.42 -1.00 12.41
CA LYS A 208 6.12 0.42 12.58
C LYS A 208 7.31 1.32 12.23
N ASN A 209 8.53 0.88 12.53
CA ASN A 209 9.73 1.65 12.17
C ASN A 209 9.99 1.61 10.66
N GLY A 210 9.60 0.51 9.99
CA GLY A 210 9.57 0.41 8.54
C GLY A 210 8.75 1.53 7.88
N ASP A 211 7.60 1.84 8.48
CA ASP A 211 6.66 2.83 7.94
C ASP A 211 7.12 4.28 8.19
N ILE A 212 7.80 4.51 9.32
CA ILE A 212 8.31 5.83 9.71
C ILE A 212 9.63 6.15 8.99
N TYR A 213 10.60 5.23 9.02
CA TYR A 213 12.00 5.54 8.68
C TYR A 213 12.46 4.97 7.33
N GLY A 214 11.62 4.19 6.64
CA GLY A 214 12.05 3.38 5.51
C GLY A 214 12.43 1.95 5.93
N ARG A 215 13.05 1.20 5.02
CA ARG A 215 13.61 -0.11 5.29
C ARG A 215 15.12 -0.11 5.08
N LEU A 216 15.78 -1.09 5.70
CA LEU A 216 17.20 -1.33 5.55
C LEU A 216 17.40 -2.41 4.49
N TYR A 217 18.24 -2.13 3.51
CA TYR A 217 18.55 -3.06 2.43
C TYR A 217 20.02 -3.42 2.48
N ASN A 218 20.35 -4.70 2.28
CA ASN A 218 21.72 -5.05 1.96
C ASN A 218 22.06 -4.60 0.53
N TRP A 219 23.35 -4.54 0.22
CA TRP A 219 23.79 -4.04 -1.09
C TRP A 219 23.43 -5.00 -2.24
N HIS A 220 23.20 -6.28 -1.93
CA HIS A 220 22.68 -7.24 -2.92
C HIS A 220 21.29 -6.83 -3.42
N SER A 221 20.43 -6.27 -2.57
CA SER A 221 19.17 -5.65 -3.00
C SER A 221 19.40 -4.37 -3.81
N VAL A 222 20.37 -3.54 -3.40
CA VAL A 222 20.68 -2.26 -4.06
C VAL A 222 21.09 -2.43 -5.51
N ASN A 223 21.86 -3.48 -5.82
CA ASN A 223 22.42 -3.74 -7.13
C ASN A 223 21.81 -4.97 -7.83
N ASP A 224 20.63 -5.43 -7.40
CA ASP A 224 19.93 -6.51 -8.09
C ASP A 224 19.43 -6.04 -9.47
N ALA A 225 19.60 -6.87 -10.50
CA ALA A 225 19.17 -6.57 -11.86
C ALA A 225 17.65 -6.36 -11.99
N LYS A 226 16.84 -6.88 -11.05
CA LYS A 226 15.39 -6.67 -10.99
C LYS A 226 15.01 -5.23 -10.62
N GLY A 227 15.96 -4.44 -10.12
CA GLY A 227 15.81 -3.02 -9.82
C GLY A 227 15.06 -2.75 -8.52
N LEU A 228 15.74 -2.13 -7.56
CA LEU A 228 15.16 -1.81 -6.25
C LEU A 228 14.24 -0.58 -6.28
N CYS A 229 14.56 0.42 -7.09
CA CYS A 229 13.81 1.66 -7.19
C CYS A 229 12.66 1.58 -8.22
N PRO A 230 11.65 2.48 -8.11
CA PRO A 230 10.56 2.59 -9.09
C PRO A 230 11.03 2.68 -10.56
N ALA A 231 10.13 2.40 -11.51
CA ALA A 231 10.44 2.53 -12.93
C ALA A 231 10.89 3.96 -13.28
N GLY A 232 12.02 4.09 -13.99
CA GLY A 232 12.64 5.37 -14.31
C GLY A 232 13.45 6.00 -13.16
N TRP A 233 13.60 5.31 -12.02
CA TRP A 233 14.41 5.73 -10.88
C TRP A 233 15.52 4.70 -10.62
N HIS A 234 16.59 5.09 -9.93
CA HIS A 234 17.69 4.20 -9.54
C HIS A 234 18.23 4.53 -8.16
N VAL A 235 19.01 3.61 -7.59
CA VAL A 235 19.80 3.89 -6.39
C VAL A 235 20.99 4.76 -6.81
N PRO A 236 21.21 5.93 -6.18
CA PRO A 236 22.22 6.87 -6.61
C PRO A 236 23.61 6.26 -6.57
N THR A 237 24.38 6.53 -7.61
CA THR A 237 25.81 6.24 -7.65
C THR A 237 26.56 7.16 -6.69
N ASP A 238 27.81 6.80 -6.40
CA ASP A 238 28.69 7.65 -5.60
C ASP A 238 29.01 9.00 -6.28
N VAL A 239 29.00 9.03 -7.62
CA VAL A 239 29.14 10.26 -8.41
C VAL A 239 27.92 11.16 -8.21
N GLU A 240 26.71 10.62 -8.23
CA GLU A 240 25.48 11.39 -8.02
C GLU A 240 25.35 11.91 -6.58
N TRP A 241 25.77 11.10 -5.61
CA TRP A 241 25.91 11.58 -4.23
C TRP A 241 26.92 12.72 -4.12
N THR A 242 28.06 12.62 -4.81
CA THR A 242 29.06 13.70 -4.83
C THR A 242 28.49 14.98 -5.44
N ALA A 243 27.79 14.89 -6.57
CA ALA A 243 27.11 16.03 -7.17
C ALA A 243 26.07 16.68 -6.24
N LEU A 244 25.31 15.89 -5.46
CA LEU A 244 24.40 16.42 -4.43
C LEU A 244 25.15 17.18 -3.34
N MET A 245 26.29 16.65 -2.87
CA MET A 245 27.10 17.32 -1.86
C MET A 245 27.68 18.64 -2.37
N ASP A 246 28.16 18.65 -3.61
CA ASP A 246 28.73 19.85 -4.24
C ASP A 246 27.66 20.93 -4.42
N TYR A 247 26.47 20.55 -4.91
CA TYR A 247 25.32 21.46 -4.97
C TYR A 247 24.94 22.02 -3.61
N ALA A 248 25.04 21.21 -2.55
CA ALA A 248 24.75 21.62 -1.18
C ALA A 248 25.86 22.46 -0.51
N GLY A 249 26.93 22.82 -1.24
CA GLY A 249 28.03 23.65 -0.72
C GLY A 249 29.21 22.85 -0.15
N GLY A 250 29.30 21.56 -0.48
CA GLY A 250 30.38 20.67 -0.08
C GLY A 250 30.08 19.82 1.16
N ARG A 251 30.83 18.71 1.29
CA ARG A 251 30.61 17.68 2.33
C ARG A 251 30.65 18.22 3.76
N THR A 252 31.36 19.30 4.05
CA THR A 252 31.49 19.85 5.41
C THR A 252 30.26 20.64 5.89
N VAL A 253 29.29 20.91 5.00
CA VAL A 253 28.06 21.64 5.34
C VAL A 253 26.78 20.97 4.83
N ALA A 254 26.89 20.14 3.79
CA ALA A 254 25.76 19.51 3.12
C ALA A 254 24.87 18.69 4.07
N GLY A 255 25.45 18.05 5.08
CA GLY A 255 24.71 17.22 6.02
C GLY A 255 23.71 18.01 6.84
N GLY A 256 24.04 19.24 7.23
CA GLY A 256 23.09 20.13 7.90
C GLY A 256 21.89 20.47 7.02
N LYS A 257 22.16 20.76 5.74
CA LYS A 257 21.12 21.15 4.77
C LYS A 257 20.19 20.01 4.35
N LEU A 258 20.67 18.77 4.36
CA LEU A 258 19.92 17.60 3.89
C LEU A 258 19.12 16.89 4.99
N LYS A 259 19.55 16.99 6.25
CA LYS A 259 18.86 16.36 7.38
C LYS A 259 17.49 16.98 7.62
N GLN A 260 16.54 16.16 8.05
CA GLN A 260 15.29 16.64 8.64
C GLN A 260 15.61 17.67 9.73
N SER A 261 14.87 18.78 9.76
CA SER A 261 15.03 19.83 10.78
C SER A 261 14.41 19.42 12.11
N GLY A 262 14.97 19.93 13.21
CA GLY A 262 14.47 19.65 14.56
C GLY A 262 14.87 18.27 15.08
N SER A 263 14.30 17.90 16.23
CA SER A 263 14.73 16.73 17.01
C SER A 263 13.68 15.63 17.15
N THR A 264 12.51 15.72 16.50
CA THR A 264 11.39 14.80 16.74
C THR A 264 11.77 13.32 16.60
N HIS A 265 12.60 12.99 15.60
CA HIS A 265 13.05 11.62 15.32
C HIS A 265 14.50 11.36 15.74
N TRP A 266 15.22 12.41 16.11
CA TRP A 266 16.63 12.33 16.46
C TRP A 266 16.75 12.16 17.97
N TYR A 267 17.56 11.22 18.44
CA TYR A 267 17.80 11.10 19.88
C TYR A 267 18.54 12.31 20.46
N GLY A 268 19.37 12.97 19.66
CA GLY A 268 19.99 14.23 20.01
C GLY A 268 19.24 15.44 19.43
N ALA A 269 19.66 16.63 19.82
CA ALA A 269 18.99 17.87 19.41
C ALA A 269 19.02 18.15 17.90
N ASN A 270 19.91 17.49 17.13
CA ASN A 270 20.08 17.68 15.69
C ASN A 270 20.08 19.17 15.28
N VAL A 271 20.80 19.99 16.06
CA VAL A 271 20.78 21.46 15.96
C VAL A 271 21.28 22.00 14.62
N PHE A 272 21.93 21.16 13.82
CA PHE A 272 22.48 21.51 12.51
C PHE A 272 21.53 21.17 11.35
N GLY A 273 20.46 20.41 11.58
CA GLY A 273 19.51 20.03 10.54
C GLY A 273 18.60 21.19 10.16
N THR A 274 18.66 21.63 8.90
CA THR A 274 17.81 22.73 8.39
C THR A 274 16.81 22.27 7.34
N ASN A 275 17.05 21.12 6.70
CA ASN A 275 16.24 20.59 5.60
C ASN A 275 16.03 21.59 4.44
N GLU A 276 17.04 22.40 4.14
CA GLU A 276 16.99 23.51 3.17
C GLU A 276 16.46 23.11 1.79
N PHE A 277 16.73 21.86 1.36
CA PHE A 277 16.35 21.36 0.04
C PHE A 277 15.16 20.40 0.05
N GLY A 278 14.50 20.20 1.20
CA GLY A 278 13.39 19.25 1.33
C GLY A 278 13.80 17.77 1.23
N PHE A 279 15.11 17.46 1.19
CA PHE A 279 15.61 16.08 1.15
C PHE A 279 15.12 15.29 2.37
N THR A 280 15.11 15.86 3.57
CA THR A 280 14.53 15.24 4.77
C THR A 280 15.19 13.90 5.13
N ALA A 281 16.53 13.88 5.22
CA ALA A 281 17.23 12.69 5.70
C ALA A 281 16.83 12.41 7.17
N MET A 282 16.24 11.24 7.40
CA MET A 282 15.82 10.78 8.73
C MET A 282 16.85 9.81 9.31
N PRO A 283 17.04 9.80 10.64
CA PRO A 283 17.99 8.91 11.27
C PRO A 283 17.48 7.48 11.18
N GLY A 284 18.05 6.70 10.27
CA GLY A 284 17.67 5.31 10.10
C GLY A 284 18.31 4.40 11.14
N ASP A 285 19.54 4.66 11.59
CA ASP A 285 20.42 3.57 12.07
C ASP A 285 20.71 2.56 10.93
N PHE A 286 21.29 1.40 11.26
CA PHE A 286 21.71 0.40 10.29
C PHE A 286 21.69 -1.02 10.85
N ARG A 287 21.83 -1.99 9.95
CA ARG A 287 21.98 -3.41 10.30
C ARG A 287 23.43 -3.82 10.02
N PRO A 288 24.25 -4.10 11.05
CA PRO A 288 25.64 -4.51 10.86
C PRO A 288 25.79 -5.77 9.97
N SER A 289 26.94 -5.93 9.31
CA SER A 289 27.19 -7.05 8.39
C SER A 289 27.33 -8.40 9.07
N ASN A 290 27.63 -8.43 10.36
CA ASN A 290 27.59 -9.64 11.20
C ASN A 290 26.17 -9.94 11.72
N GLY A 291 25.19 -9.10 11.37
CA GLY A 291 23.78 -9.27 11.73
C GLY A 291 23.43 -8.88 13.16
N ILE A 292 24.36 -8.82 14.11
CA ILE A 292 24.05 -8.50 15.50
C ILE A 292 23.55 -7.06 15.60
N TYR A 293 22.27 -6.87 15.96
CA TYR A 293 21.72 -5.52 16.09
C TYR A 293 22.33 -4.83 17.31
N VAL A 294 23.18 -3.83 17.07
CA VAL A 294 23.57 -2.88 18.10
C VAL A 294 22.57 -1.75 18.02
N TYR A 295 21.70 -1.62 19.01
CA TYR A 295 20.67 -0.58 19.05
C TYR A 295 21.34 0.79 19.12
N HIS A 296 21.60 1.44 17.98
CA HIS A 296 21.98 2.83 18.01
C HIS A 296 20.72 3.68 18.19
N LEU A 297 20.95 4.84 18.78
CA LEU A 297 19.91 5.71 19.29
C LEU A 297 19.43 6.64 18.17
N PHE A 298 19.10 6.16 16.96
CA PHE A 298 18.63 7.03 15.87
C PHE A 298 19.48 8.32 15.73
N ASN A 299 20.80 8.17 15.79
CA ASN A 299 21.72 9.30 15.90
C ASN A 299 22.30 9.72 14.55
N SER A 300 22.00 8.97 13.49
CA SER A 300 22.65 9.10 12.20
C SER A 300 21.80 8.60 11.06
N CYS A 301 21.98 9.20 9.88
CA CYS A 301 21.50 8.65 8.63
C CYS A 301 22.61 7.84 7.94
N TYR A 302 22.24 6.72 7.35
CA TYR A 302 23.15 5.92 6.51
C TYR A 302 22.48 5.62 5.18
N PHE A 303 23.16 5.93 4.09
CA PHE A 303 22.62 5.76 2.74
C PHE A 303 23.56 4.98 1.86
N TRP A 304 23.05 3.89 1.29
CA TRP A 304 23.78 3.18 0.24
C TRP A 304 23.99 4.05 -1.00
N THR A 305 25.13 3.84 -1.66
CA THR A 305 25.30 4.11 -3.08
C THR A 305 25.19 2.80 -3.87
N SER A 306 24.90 2.88 -5.17
CA SER A 306 24.99 1.73 -6.09
C SER A 306 26.42 1.46 -6.57
N THR A 307 27.44 2.14 -6.04
CA THR A 307 28.82 2.03 -6.50
C THR A 307 29.64 1.09 -5.59
N PRO A 308 30.14 -0.06 -6.11
CA PRO A 308 31.05 -0.90 -5.36
C PRO A 308 32.45 -0.27 -5.29
N VAL A 309 33.27 -0.65 -4.30
CA VAL A 309 34.66 -0.16 -4.20
C VAL A 309 35.49 -0.61 -5.39
N SER A 310 35.25 -1.84 -5.86
CA SER A 310 35.74 -2.37 -7.13
C SER A 310 34.75 -3.43 -7.63
N PRO A 311 34.81 -3.83 -8.92
CA PRO A 311 33.88 -4.80 -9.49
C PRO A 311 33.82 -6.14 -8.74
N THR A 312 34.93 -6.56 -8.12
CA THR A 312 35.04 -7.83 -7.38
C THR A 312 35.03 -7.65 -5.86
N SER A 313 34.93 -6.41 -5.35
CA SER A 313 34.97 -6.15 -3.91
C SER A 313 33.74 -6.72 -3.19
N THR A 314 33.93 -7.19 -1.96
CA THR A 314 32.85 -7.49 -1.02
C THR A 314 32.27 -6.24 -0.36
N THR A 315 32.80 -5.05 -0.67
CA THR A 315 32.39 -3.77 -0.10
C THR A 315 31.86 -2.80 -1.14
N ALA A 316 31.02 -1.86 -0.67
CA ALA A 316 30.46 -0.78 -1.47
C ALA A 316 30.45 0.54 -0.69
N TYR A 317 30.30 1.66 -1.41
CA TYR A 317 30.29 2.99 -0.80
C TYR A 317 28.93 3.34 -0.20
N TYR A 318 28.96 4.07 0.91
CA TYR A 318 27.80 4.65 1.56
C TYR A 318 28.11 6.07 2.05
N ASN A 319 27.06 6.84 2.34
CA ASN A 319 27.17 8.15 2.98
C ASN A 319 26.57 8.12 4.39
N TRP A 320 27.21 8.80 5.33
CA TRP A 320 26.80 8.91 6.73
C TRP A 320 26.70 10.36 7.17
N LEU A 321 25.60 10.68 7.88
CA LEU A 321 25.30 12.01 8.40
C LEU A 321 25.02 11.91 9.90
N PRO A 322 25.94 12.36 10.78
CA PRO A 322 25.71 12.37 12.23
C PRO A 322 24.73 13.46 12.67
N TYR A 323 24.01 13.24 13.77
CA TYR A 323 23.16 14.26 14.40
C TYR A 323 23.97 15.48 14.91
N SER A 324 25.21 15.23 15.35
CA SER A 324 26.06 16.19 16.09
C SER A 324 26.92 17.08 15.20
N ASP A 325 26.78 17.00 13.88
CA ASP A 325 27.56 17.79 12.92
C ASP A 325 26.72 18.07 11.66
N LYS A 326 27.21 18.92 10.77
CA LYS A 326 26.67 19.24 9.44
C LYS A 326 27.43 18.54 8.30
N ILE A 327 28.35 17.63 8.62
CA ILE A 327 29.14 16.88 7.64
C ILE A 327 28.34 15.74 6.97
N VAL A 328 28.72 15.41 5.73
CA VAL A 328 28.44 14.11 5.09
C VAL A 328 29.74 13.37 4.82
N THR A 329 29.92 12.25 5.51
CA THR A 329 31.10 11.40 5.35
C THR A 329 30.81 10.29 4.36
N ARG A 330 31.73 10.10 3.39
CA ARG A 330 31.74 8.95 2.49
C ARG A 330 32.66 7.88 3.07
N ALA A 331 32.19 6.65 3.10
CA ALA A 331 32.96 5.49 3.54
C ALA A 331 32.55 4.24 2.75
N SER A 332 33.17 3.11 3.03
CA SER A 332 32.80 1.81 2.45
C SER A 332 32.61 0.76 3.54
N THR A 333 31.68 -0.16 3.32
CA THR A 333 31.45 -1.30 4.22
C THR A 333 31.07 -2.55 3.43
N ASP A 334 31.02 -3.68 4.11
CA ASP A 334 30.60 -4.97 3.59
C ASP A 334 29.18 -4.92 2.98
N LYS A 335 28.99 -5.56 1.84
CA LYS A 335 27.74 -5.58 1.06
C LYS A 335 26.56 -6.21 1.81
N LYS A 336 26.81 -6.93 2.91
CA LYS A 336 25.76 -7.47 3.79
C LYS A 336 25.20 -6.42 4.75
N THR A 337 25.86 -5.30 4.98
CA THR A 337 25.33 -4.24 5.86
C THR A 337 23.99 -3.73 5.32
N GLY A 338 23.00 -3.58 6.20
CA GLY A 338 21.71 -2.99 5.85
C GLY A 338 21.74 -1.48 6.07
N TYR A 339 21.60 -0.70 5.00
CA TYR A 339 21.43 0.76 5.07
C TYR A 339 20.16 1.21 4.36
N SER A 340 19.72 2.44 4.66
CA SER A 340 18.61 3.07 3.96
C SER A 340 18.98 3.31 2.50
N VAL A 341 17.96 3.36 1.65
CA VAL A 341 18.09 3.73 0.23
C VAL A 341 17.22 4.94 -0.02
N ARG A 342 17.70 5.81 -0.90
CA ARG A 342 16.93 6.96 -1.39
C ARG A 342 17.10 7.04 -2.89
N CYS A 343 16.01 6.86 -3.64
CA CYS A 343 16.10 6.81 -5.08
C CYS A 343 16.23 8.21 -5.68
N ILE A 344 16.91 8.26 -6.82
CA ILE A 344 17.09 9.44 -7.66
C ILE A 344 16.55 9.13 -9.07
N LYS A 345 16.14 10.17 -9.78
CA LYS A 345 15.76 10.13 -11.17
C LYS A 345 16.38 11.32 -11.92
N ASP A 346 16.84 11.00 -13.12
CA ASP A 346 17.30 11.98 -14.11
C ASP A 346 16.09 12.75 -14.63
N ILE A 347 16.23 14.08 -14.77
CA ILE A 347 15.16 14.96 -15.28
C ILE A 347 14.88 14.65 -16.74
#